data_AF-A0A7C7E2K3-F1
#
_entry.id   AF-A0A7C7E2K3-F1
#
_cell.length_a   1.000
_cell.length_b   1.000
_cell.length_c   1.000
_cell.angle_alpha   90.00
_cell.angle_beta   90.00
_cell.angle_gamma   90.00
#
_symmetry.space_group_name_H-M   'P 1'
#
loop_
_entity.id
_entity.type
_entity.pdbx_description
1 polymer ?
#
loop_
_entity_poly.entity_id
_entity_poly.type
_entity_poly.pdbx_seq_one_letter_code
_entity_poly.pdbx_strand_id
1 'polypeptide(L)'
;MRGDATVIVASELTVGMGVGFGGGEGGEPDSERGSGGGGGGGGYALGRPVAVVTIDAQGVRVTPVFDLTKVAIAGITALGAMFIAYRRMVRASREV
;
A
#
# COMPACT_ATOMS: atom_id res chain seq x y z
N MET A 1 -30.23 12.47 10.26
CA MET A 1 -29.67 11.10 10.17
C MET A 1 -30.86 10.14 10.21
N ARG A 2 -31.18 9.43 9.13
CA ARG A 2 -32.25 8.42 9.16
C ARG A 2 -31.71 7.21 9.93
N GLY A 3 -32.24 6.98 11.13
CA GLY A 3 -31.82 5.91 12.04
C GLY A 3 -32.31 4.51 11.63
N ASP A 4 -32.80 4.33 10.42
CA ASP A 4 -33.46 3.09 9.97
C ASP A 4 -32.46 2.04 9.48
N ALA A 5 -31.21 2.43 9.21
CA ALA A 5 -30.17 1.53 8.74
C ALA A 5 -28.81 1.82 9.40
N THR A 6 -28.16 0.79 9.92
CA THR A 6 -26.75 0.81 10.32
C THR A 6 -25.88 0.38 9.14
N VAL A 7 -24.88 1.19 8.80
CA VAL A 7 -23.95 0.92 7.70
C VAL A 7 -22.55 0.72 8.27
N ILE A 8 -21.95 -0.44 8.00
CA ILE A 8 -20.60 -0.81 8.45
C ILE A 8 -19.74 -1.08 7.22
N VAL A 9 -18.58 -0.45 7.14
CA VAL A 9 -17.60 -0.75 6.08
C VAL A 9 -16.63 -1.81 6.60
N ALA A 10 -16.67 -3.00 6.00
CA ALA A 10 -15.65 -4.01 6.22
C ALA A 10 -14.43 -3.67 5.37
N SER A 11 -13.29 -3.40 6.01
CA SER A 11 -12.04 -3.01 5.34
C SER A 11 -10.87 -3.86 5.79
N GLU A 12 -9.97 -4.15 4.86
CA GLU A 12 -8.62 -4.61 5.16
C GLU A 12 -7.78 -3.41 5.56
N LEU A 13 -7.01 -3.55 6.65
CA LEU A 13 -6.08 -2.53 7.12
C LEU A 13 -4.67 -3.13 7.13
N THR A 14 -3.74 -2.45 6.47
CA THR A 14 -2.32 -2.78 6.50
C THR A 14 -1.58 -1.62 7.14
N VAL A 15 -0.85 -1.90 8.21
CA VAL A 15 -0.07 -0.89 8.92
C VAL A 15 1.39 -1.33 8.94
N GLY A 16 2.24 -0.51 8.34
CA GLY A 16 3.68 -0.61 8.46
C GLY A 16 4.17 0.35 9.53
N MET A 17 4.88 -0.16 10.53
CA MET A 17 5.50 0.68 11.55
C MET A 17 6.82 1.25 11.04
N GLY A 18 7.05 2.52 11.36
CA GLY A 18 8.34 3.16 11.10
C GLY A 18 9.42 2.68 12.05
N VAL A 19 10.67 2.80 11.62
CA VAL A 19 11.84 2.49 12.44
C VAL A 19 12.81 3.67 12.39
N GLY A 20 13.44 3.98 13.51
CA GLY A 20 14.40 5.08 13.61
C GLY A 20 15.66 4.63 14.31
N PHE A 21 16.79 5.24 13.94
CA PHE A 21 18.06 5.09 14.63
C PHE A 21 18.73 6.45 14.75
N GLY A 22 19.54 6.59 15.78
CA GLY A 22 20.33 7.78 16.04
C GLY A 22 21.60 7.42 16.80
N GLY A 23 22.68 8.12 16.50
CA GLY A 23 23.96 7.97 17.16
C GLY A 23 24.72 9.30 17.19
N GLY A 24 25.58 9.44 18.17
CA GLY A 24 26.43 10.62 18.30
C GLY A 24 27.73 10.29 19.00
N GLU A 25 28.74 11.10 18.71
CA GLU A 25 30.08 11.00 19.27
C GLU A 25 30.48 12.36 19.83
N GLY A 26 30.95 12.36 21.09
CA GLY A 26 31.35 13.57 21.80
C GLY A 26 32.78 14.00 21.45
N GLY A 27 32.98 15.30 21.26
CA GLY A 27 34.31 15.90 21.07
C GLY A 27 35.02 16.23 22.38
N GLU A 28 36.32 16.48 22.30
CA GLU A 28 37.10 17.00 23.44
C GLU A 28 36.53 18.35 23.93
N PRO A 29 36.65 18.68 25.23
CA PRO A 29 35.99 19.84 25.86
C PRO A 29 36.26 21.20 25.21
N ASP A 30 37.40 21.36 24.54
CA ASP A 30 37.84 22.59 23.86
C ASP A 30 37.79 22.48 22.32
N SER A 31 37.24 21.38 21.79
CA SER A 31 37.10 21.17 20.35
C SER A 31 35.63 21.24 19.95
N GLU A 32 35.29 22.04 18.93
CA GLU A 32 33.93 22.08 18.37
C GLU A 32 33.57 20.82 17.53
N ARG A 33 34.34 19.74 17.64
CA ARG A 33 34.13 18.50 16.87
C ARG A 33 33.32 17.48 17.67
N GLY A 34 32.03 17.73 17.78
CA GLY A 34 31.04 16.67 18.01
C GLY A 34 30.37 16.29 16.68
N SER A 35 30.00 15.03 16.50
CA SER A 35 29.18 14.63 15.34
C SER A 35 27.97 13.81 15.79
N GLY A 36 26.84 14.07 15.16
CA GLY A 36 25.59 13.37 15.42
C GLY A 36 24.85 13.13 14.13
N GLY A 37 24.27 11.95 14.01
CA GLY A 37 23.52 11.54 12.84
C GLY A 37 22.36 10.64 13.23
N GLY A 38 21.24 10.84 12.55
CA GLY A 38 20.06 10.00 12.73
C GLY A 38 19.32 9.83 11.42
N GLY A 39 18.60 8.73 11.33
CA GLY A 39 17.77 8.39 10.19
C GLY A 39 16.56 7.61 10.64
N GLY A 40 15.47 7.72 9.89
CA GLY A 40 14.28 6.94 10.16
C GLY A 40 13.47 6.68 8.89
N GLY A 41 12.89 5.48 8.83
CA GLY A 41 11.84 5.14 7.89
C GLY A 41 10.48 5.47 8.50
N GLY A 42 9.65 6.21 7.78
CA GLY A 42 8.27 6.49 8.18
C GLY A 42 7.41 5.23 8.18
N GLY A 43 6.38 5.20 9.03
CA GLY A 43 5.31 4.20 8.95
C GLY A 43 4.30 4.54 7.85
N TYR A 44 3.45 3.58 7.52
CA TYR A 44 2.31 3.78 6.63
C TYR A 44 1.07 3.07 7.18
N ALA A 45 -0.11 3.58 6.82
CA ALA A 45 -1.37 2.88 7.03
C ALA A 45 -2.18 2.95 5.74
N LEU A 46 -2.63 1.80 5.26
CA LEU A 46 -3.44 1.65 4.06
C LEU A 46 -4.73 0.92 4.43
N GLY A 47 -5.85 1.38 3.86
CA GLY A 47 -7.15 0.77 4.02
C GLY A 47 -7.78 0.44 2.68
N ARG A 48 -8.34 -0.77 2.54
CA ARG A 48 -9.10 -1.18 1.35
C ARG A 48 -10.47 -1.73 1.75
N PRO A 49 -11.58 -1.08 1.34
CA PRO A 49 -12.91 -1.63 1.54
C PRO A 49 -13.07 -2.95 0.80
N VAL A 50 -13.66 -3.94 1.47
CA VAL A 50 -13.95 -5.26 0.92
C VAL A 50 -15.46 -5.44 0.74
N ALA A 51 -16.26 -4.94 1.69
CA ALA A 51 -17.71 -4.97 1.61
C ALA A 51 -18.35 -3.86 2.46
N VAL A 52 -19.58 -3.53 2.13
CA VAL A 52 -20.48 -2.71 2.95
C VAL A 52 -21.56 -3.62 3.52
N VAL A 53 -21.67 -3.64 4.85
CA VAL A 53 -22.74 -4.33 5.57
C VAL A 53 -23.81 -3.30 5.91
N THR A 54 -25.03 -3.52 5.41
CA THR A 54 -26.21 -2.71 5.74
C THR A 54 -27.13 -3.55 6.62
N ILE A 55 -27.53 -2.99 7.76
CA ILE A 55 -28.43 -3.62 8.72
C ILE A 55 -29.64 -2.70 8.87
N ASP A 56 -30.82 -3.17 8.49
CA ASP A 56 -32.08 -2.45 8.60
C ASP A 56 -33.22 -3.37 9.07
N ALA A 57 -34.47 -2.89 9.06
CA ALA A 57 -35.64 -3.67 9.46
C ALA A 57 -35.90 -4.91 8.58
N GLN A 58 -35.33 -4.99 7.38
CA GLN A 58 -35.43 -6.14 6.48
C GLN A 58 -34.29 -7.16 6.70
N GLY A 59 -33.32 -6.84 7.56
CA GLY A 59 -32.25 -7.73 7.96
C GLY A 59 -30.86 -7.22 7.57
N VAL A 60 -29.95 -8.15 7.27
CA VAL A 60 -28.53 -7.87 7.01
C VAL A 60 -28.22 -8.13 5.54
N ARG A 61 -27.64 -7.14 4.85
CA ARG A 61 -27.14 -7.24 3.47
C ARG A 61 -25.66 -6.95 3.42
N VAL A 62 -24.89 -7.86 2.81
CA VAL A 62 -23.46 -7.67 2.53
C VAL A 62 -23.28 -7.38 1.05
N THR A 63 -22.81 -6.18 0.72
CA THR A 63 -22.54 -5.75 -0.65
C THR A 63 -21.03 -5.62 -0.86
N PRO A 64 -20.41 -6.47 -1.70
CA PRO A 64 -18.98 -6.37 -1.99
C PRO A 64 -18.62 -5.04 -2.66
N VAL A 65 -17.44 -4.52 -2.35
CA VAL A 65 -16.88 -3.35 -3.04
C VAL A 65 -15.96 -3.83 -4.17
N PHE A 66 -16.45 -3.76 -5.40
CA PHE A 66 -15.68 -4.14 -6.58
C PHE A 66 -15.03 -2.92 -7.24
N ASP A 67 -13.70 -2.93 -7.34
CA ASP A 67 -12.93 -1.84 -7.94
C ASP A 67 -12.57 -2.18 -9.39
N LEU A 68 -13.43 -1.77 -10.32
CA LEU A 68 -13.23 -1.99 -11.75
C LEU A 68 -11.96 -1.29 -12.27
N THR A 69 -11.59 -0.15 -11.70
CA THR A 69 -10.40 0.61 -12.10
C THR A 69 -9.13 -0.14 -11.75
N LYS A 70 -9.03 -0.75 -10.56
CA LYS A 70 -7.90 -1.62 -10.20
C LYS A 70 -7.76 -2.79 -11.15
N VAL A 71 -8.87 -3.45 -11.51
CA VAL A 71 -8.86 -4.57 -12.46
C VAL A 71 -8.42 -4.12 -13.85
N ALA A 72 -8.94 -3.00 -14.33
CA ALA A 72 -8.58 -2.46 -15.64
C ALA A 72 -7.09 -2.08 -15.71
N ILE A 73 -6.58 -1.34 -14.73
CA ILE A 73 -5.18 -0.92 -14.67
C ILE A 73 -4.26 -2.15 -14.54
N ALA A 74 -4.61 -3.11 -13.68
CA ALA A 74 -3.86 -4.35 -13.54
C ALA A 74 -3.83 -5.14 -14.86
N GLY A 75 -4.96 -5.24 -15.56
CA GLY A 75 -5.06 -5.88 -16.87
C GLY A 75 -4.17 -5.20 -17.91
N ILE A 76 -4.25 -3.88 -18.04
CA ILE A 76 -3.41 -3.11 -18.98
C ILE A 76 -1.92 -3.28 -18.66
N THR A 77 -1.56 -3.20 -17.38
CA THR A 77 -0.17 -3.34 -16.92
C THR A 77 0.37 -4.74 -17.24
N ALA A 78 -0.42 -5.79 -16.94
CA ALA A 78 -0.05 -7.17 -17.20
C ALA A 78 0.12 -7.45 -18.70
N LEU A 79 -0.80 -6.96 -19.53
CA LEU A 79 -0.72 -7.09 -20.98
C LEU A 79 0.52 -6.37 -21.54
N GLY A 80 0.80 -5.15 -21.07
CA GLY A 80 1.99 -4.39 -21.46
C GLY A 80 3.30 -5.10 -21.08
N ALA A 81 3.38 -5.61 -19.85
CA ALA A 81 4.54 -6.37 -19.37
C ALA A 81 4.75 -7.66 -20.18
N MET A 82 3.67 -8.40 -20.44
CA MET A 82 3.71 -9.62 -21.24
C MET A 82 4.15 -9.34 -22.69
N PHE A 83 3.68 -8.25 -23.30
CA PHE A 83 4.11 -7.84 -24.63
C PHE A 83 5.61 -7.52 -24.69
N ILE A 84 6.13 -6.79 -23.70
CA ILE A 84 7.56 -6.46 -23.62
C ILE A 84 8.38 -7.74 -23.44
N ALA A 85 7.98 -8.61 -22.50
CA ALA A 85 8.65 -9.88 -22.25
C ALA A 85 8.68 -10.77 -23.50
N TYR A 86 7.52 -10.91 -24.17
CA TYR A 86 7.39 -11.66 -25.42
C TYR A 86 8.34 -11.13 -26.50
N ARG A 87 8.34 -9.81 -26.75
CA ARG A 87 9.26 -9.19 -27.74
C ARG A 87 10.73 -9.43 -27.41
N ARG A 88 11.07 -9.44 -26.12
CA ARG A 88 12.44 -9.66 -25.65
C ARG A 88 12.88 -11.11 -25.86
N MET A 89 12.01 -12.08 -25.58
CA MET A 89 12.26 -13.50 -25.84
C MET A 89 12.42 -13.78 -27.33
N VAL A 90 11.54 -13.24 -28.18
CA VAL A 90 11.61 -13.40 -29.64
C VAL A 90 12.90 -12.79 -30.23
N ARG A 91 13.41 -11.71 -29.64
CA ARG A 91 14.70 -11.14 -30.06
C ARG A 91 15.87 -12.01 -29.61
N ALA A 92 15.89 -12.42 -28.34
CA ALA A 92 16.96 -13.26 -27.80
C ALA A 92 17.06 -14.62 -28.51
N SER A 93 15.92 -15.21 -28.92
CA SER A 93 15.90 -16.47 -29.66
C SER A 93 16.39 -16.37 -31.10
N ARG A 94 16.57 -15.16 -31.65
CA ARG A 94 17.14 -14.93 -32.98
C ARG A 94 18.65 -14.69 -32.96
N GLU A 95 19.21 -14.50 -31.77
CA GLU A 95 20.65 -14.29 -31.54
C GLU A 95 21.37 -15.61 -31.17
N VAL A 96 20.65 -16.75 -31.19
CA VAL A 96 21.13 -18.13 -31.01
C VAL A 96 20.93 -18.89 -32.32
#